data_AF-A0A1Z8TY54-F1
#
_entry.id   AF-A0A1Z8TY54-F1
#
_cell.length_a   1.000
_cell.length_b   1.000
_cell.length_c   1.000
_cell.angle_alpha   90.00
_cell.angle_beta   90.00
_cell.angle_gamma   90.00
#
_symmetry.space_group_name_H-M   'P 1'
#
loop_
_entity.id
_entity.type
_entity.pdbx_description
1 polymer ?
#
loop_
_entity_poly.entity_id
_entity_poly.type
_entity_poly.pdbx_seq_one_letter_code
_entity_poly.pdbx_strand_id
1 'polypeptide(L)'
;MFLIPFYSHHQDGMIIDKKQGSKFAKEICNDFNPLHDVDNKRFCVPGDLLFALTLKEYGISEKMYFSFCEMLPASKPVYFKNDVSHKLEIVDGYGKKYLGADVSGGVNNHVGSVKSLILSYVRFSGKNFPNILVPLMAENRVMINPSRPLVIYQSMSLAMSQIFFEKVSTEIGDALIDIKGNRAKVTLSFTLNSKGKIIGAGTKNLVIAGVRPYDNELCSKLVNEYVRKRDAYLVSKHA
;
A
#
# COMPACT_ATOMS: atom_id res chain seq x y z
N MET A 1 -10.81 8.17 15.62
CA MET A 1 -9.85 7.36 14.85
C MET A 1 -9.75 7.90 13.44
N PHE A 2 -8.55 8.19 12.90
CA PHE A 2 -8.43 8.97 11.66
C PHE A 2 -8.91 8.24 10.39
N LEU A 3 -9.17 6.92 10.47
CA LEU A 3 -9.59 6.10 9.33
C LEU A 3 -11.10 6.12 9.04
N ILE A 4 -11.91 6.63 9.97
CA ILE A 4 -13.39 6.67 9.86
C ILE A 4 -13.87 7.23 8.51
N PRO A 5 -13.25 8.27 7.91
CA PRO A 5 -13.72 8.80 6.62
C PRO A 5 -13.48 7.90 5.40
N PHE A 6 -12.78 6.77 5.54
CA PHE A 6 -12.30 5.95 4.41
C PHE A 6 -12.97 4.58 4.30
N TYR A 7 -13.96 4.29 5.15
CA TYR A 7 -14.81 3.12 5.02
C TYR A 7 -16.17 3.42 5.66
N SER A 8 -17.17 2.63 5.32
CA SER A 8 -18.49 2.66 5.94
C SER A 8 -18.75 1.32 6.62
N HIS A 9 -19.41 1.34 7.78
CA HIS A 9 -19.93 0.12 8.39
C HIS A 9 -21.01 -0.49 7.50
N HIS A 10 -21.00 -1.82 7.41
CA HIS A 10 -22.02 -2.58 6.69
C HIS A 10 -22.24 -3.92 7.40
N GLN A 11 -23.34 -4.01 8.16
CA GLN A 11 -23.57 -5.14 9.09
C GLN A 11 -22.34 -5.32 10.00
N ASP A 12 -21.86 -6.56 10.15
CA ASP A 12 -20.66 -6.92 10.90
C ASP A 12 -19.35 -6.68 10.11
N GLY A 13 -19.44 -6.07 8.93
CA GLY A 13 -18.32 -5.80 8.05
C GLY A 13 -18.19 -4.32 7.68
N MET A 14 -17.54 -4.10 6.55
CA MET A 14 -17.30 -2.79 5.99
C MET A 14 -17.45 -2.76 4.48
N ILE A 15 -17.73 -1.57 3.97
CA ILE A 15 -17.70 -1.24 2.55
C ILE A 15 -16.76 -0.05 2.35
N ILE A 16 -16.02 -0.07 1.24
CA ILE A 16 -15.20 1.07 0.80
C ILE A 16 -15.66 1.48 -0.58
N ASP A 17 -16.28 2.65 -0.69
CA ASP A 17 -16.67 3.19 -2.00
C ASP A 17 -15.46 3.81 -2.74
N LYS A 18 -15.69 4.21 -4.00
CA LYS A 18 -14.64 4.80 -4.83
C LYS A 18 -14.10 6.11 -4.26
N LYS A 19 -14.96 6.97 -3.70
CA LYS A 19 -14.57 8.27 -3.14
C LYS A 19 -13.71 8.06 -1.90
N GLN A 20 -14.12 7.18 -1.00
CA GLN A 20 -13.40 6.81 0.21
C GLN A 20 -12.00 6.26 -0.10
N GLY A 21 -11.91 5.27 -0.99
CA GLY A 21 -10.62 4.69 -1.39
C GLY A 21 -9.72 5.68 -2.11
N SER A 22 -10.27 6.46 -3.06
CA SER A 22 -9.51 7.50 -3.78
C SER A 22 -9.00 8.58 -2.83
N LYS A 23 -9.83 9.02 -1.88
CA LYS A 23 -9.48 10.00 -0.85
C LYS A 23 -8.34 9.50 0.02
N PHE A 24 -8.37 8.25 0.47
CA PHE A 24 -7.28 7.67 1.25
C PHE A 24 -5.96 7.62 0.47
N ALA A 25 -5.99 7.14 -0.77
CA ALA A 25 -4.81 7.07 -1.63
C ALA A 25 -4.17 8.46 -1.80
N LYS A 26 -4.99 9.46 -2.17
CA LYS A 26 -4.48 10.80 -2.51
C LYS A 26 -4.11 11.63 -1.30
N GLU A 27 -4.94 11.65 -0.25
CA GLU A 27 -4.76 12.54 0.90
C GLU A 27 -3.87 11.95 2.01
N ILE A 28 -3.88 10.62 2.17
CA ILE A 28 -3.12 9.95 3.23
C ILE A 28 -1.83 9.35 2.69
N CYS A 29 -1.90 8.63 1.57
CA CYS A 29 -0.72 7.96 1.00
C CYS A 29 0.10 8.87 0.07
N ASN A 30 -0.53 9.93 -0.47
CA ASN A 30 0.02 10.72 -1.58
C ASN A 30 0.28 9.85 -2.82
N ASP A 31 -0.60 8.88 -3.06
CA ASP A 31 -0.60 7.98 -4.20
C ASP A 31 -1.63 8.44 -5.24
N PHE A 32 -1.15 8.73 -6.45
CA PHE A 32 -1.94 9.19 -7.59
C PHE A 32 -1.99 8.15 -8.72
N ASN A 33 -1.78 6.88 -8.38
CA ASN A 33 -2.00 5.78 -9.31
C ASN A 33 -3.43 5.84 -9.86
N PRO A 34 -3.61 5.87 -11.20
CA PRO A 34 -4.93 5.95 -11.81
C PRO A 34 -5.90 4.83 -11.41
N LEU A 35 -5.41 3.69 -10.91
CA LEU A 35 -6.25 2.62 -10.35
C LEU A 35 -7.12 3.09 -9.18
N HIS A 36 -6.76 4.21 -8.53
CA HIS A 36 -7.50 4.80 -7.43
C HIS A 36 -8.31 6.03 -7.86
N ASP A 37 -8.47 6.30 -9.16
CA ASP A 37 -9.35 7.37 -9.65
C ASP A 37 -10.81 6.93 -9.64
N VAL A 38 -11.70 7.80 -9.13
CA VAL A 38 -13.15 7.53 -9.01
C VAL A 38 -13.77 7.14 -10.37
N ASP A 39 -13.30 7.75 -11.45
CA ASP A 39 -13.81 7.50 -12.80
C ASP A 39 -13.16 6.29 -13.49
N ASN A 40 -12.18 5.63 -12.85
CA ASN A 40 -11.55 4.44 -13.42
C ASN A 40 -12.52 3.25 -13.40
N LYS A 41 -12.74 2.64 -14.58
CA LYS A 41 -13.58 1.43 -14.72
C LYS A 41 -13.00 0.22 -13.99
N ARG A 42 -11.68 0.20 -13.79
CA ARG A 42 -10.94 -0.84 -13.06
C ARG A 42 -10.51 -0.34 -11.67
N PHE A 43 -11.31 0.52 -11.05
CA PHE A 43 -11.03 1.04 -9.71
C PHE A 43 -10.72 -0.11 -8.75
N CYS A 44 -9.63 0.03 -8.00
CA CYS A 44 -9.25 -0.88 -6.95
C CYS A 44 -9.17 -0.11 -5.63
N VAL A 45 -9.74 -0.66 -4.57
CA VAL A 45 -9.47 -0.17 -3.22
C VAL A 45 -7.97 -0.25 -2.94
N PRO A 46 -7.33 0.79 -2.37
CA PRO A 46 -5.90 0.76 -2.07
C PRO A 46 -5.52 -0.38 -1.11
N GLY A 47 -4.49 -1.15 -1.46
CA GLY A 47 -3.94 -2.16 -0.54
C GLY A 47 -3.45 -1.53 0.77
N ASP A 48 -2.88 -0.33 0.71
CA ASP A 48 -2.47 0.43 1.88
C ASP A 48 -3.63 0.75 2.84
N LEU A 49 -4.86 0.90 2.32
CA LEU A 49 -6.05 1.08 3.15
C LEU A 49 -6.43 -0.23 3.85
N LEU A 50 -6.35 -1.36 3.16
CA LEU A 50 -6.59 -2.68 3.76
C LEU A 50 -5.57 -2.99 4.86
N PHE A 51 -4.30 -2.67 4.63
CA PHE A 51 -3.25 -2.73 5.64
C PHE A 51 -3.58 -1.84 6.84
N ALA A 52 -3.93 -0.56 6.60
CA ALA A 52 -4.27 0.39 7.64
C ALA A 52 -5.47 -0.06 8.50
N LEU A 53 -6.51 -0.60 7.86
CA LEU A 53 -7.70 -1.11 8.53
C LEU A 53 -7.39 -2.37 9.34
N THR A 54 -6.48 -3.23 8.87
CA THR A 54 -6.03 -4.41 9.62
C THR A 54 -5.28 -4.01 10.88
N LEU A 55 -4.33 -3.07 10.80
CA LEU A 55 -3.63 -2.56 11.99
C LEU A 55 -4.57 -1.81 12.94
N LYS A 56 -5.58 -1.12 12.41
CA LYS A 56 -6.65 -0.52 13.21
C LYS A 56 -7.34 -1.56 14.09
N GLU A 57 -7.65 -2.72 13.51
CA GLU A 57 -8.50 -3.73 14.13
C GLU A 57 -7.72 -4.63 15.08
N TYR A 58 -6.48 -4.96 14.73
CA TYR A 58 -5.69 -5.99 15.43
C TYR A 58 -4.38 -5.48 16.04
N GLY A 59 -4.05 -4.21 15.86
CA GLY A 59 -2.84 -3.60 16.39
C GLY A 59 -1.56 -4.00 15.67
N ILE A 60 -0.43 -3.75 16.32
CA ILE A 60 0.92 -4.02 15.81
C ILE A 60 1.45 -5.27 16.49
N SER A 61 1.79 -6.30 15.72
CA SER A 61 2.50 -7.47 16.24
C SER A 61 4.01 -7.35 15.97
N GLU A 62 4.84 -8.03 16.77
CA GLU A 62 6.29 -8.07 16.56
C GLU A 62 6.68 -8.60 15.19
N LYS A 63 5.95 -9.59 14.67
CA LYS A 63 6.12 -10.10 13.31
C LYS A 63 4.78 -10.06 12.60
N MET A 64 4.75 -9.46 11.42
CA MET A 64 3.56 -9.40 10.57
C MET A 64 3.95 -9.68 9.11
N TYR A 65 3.21 -10.55 8.44
CA TYR A 65 3.35 -10.82 7.02
C TYR A 65 2.01 -10.67 6.32
N PHE A 66 1.89 -9.66 5.45
CA PHE A 66 0.69 -9.33 4.70
C PHE A 66 0.76 -9.91 3.29
N SER A 67 -0.29 -10.59 2.85
CA SER A 67 -0.49 -11.09 1.48
C SER A 67 -1.70 -10.40 0.85
N PHE A 68 -1.49 -9.66 -0.23
CA PHE A 68 -2.55 -9.01 -1.00
C PHE A 68 -3.01 -9.97 -2.09
N CYS A 69 -4.07 -10.71 -1.81
CA CYS A 69 -4.46 -11.86 -2.61
C CYS A 69 -5.20 -11.48 -3.90
N GLU A 70 -6.07 -10.47 -3.82
CA GLU A 70 -7.01 -10.13 -4.88
C GLU A 70 -7.29 -8.61 -4.92
N MET A 71 -7.66 -8.10 -6.09
CA MET A 71 -8.10 -6.71 -6.23
C MET A 71 -9.50 -6.55 -5.65
N LEU A 72 -9.64 -5.72 -4.62
CA LEU A 72 -10.94 -5.40 -4.02
C LEU A 72 -11.64 -4.29 -4.84
N PRO A 73 -12.78 -4.59 -5.50
CA PRO A 73 -13.58 -3.55 -6.14
C PRO A 73 -14.25 -2.64 -5.11
N ALA A 74 -14.59 -1.42 -5.51
CA ALA A 74 -15.37 -0.52 -4.68
C ALA A 74 -16.75 -1.09 -4.35
N SER A 75 -17.30 -0.64 -3.22
CA SER A 75 -18.66 -0.93 -2.77
C SER A 75 -18.95 -2.42 -2.51
N LYS A 76 -17.93 -3.27 -2.52
CA LYS A 76 -18.03 -4.69 -2.17
C LYS A 76 -17.98 -4.85 -0.65
N PRO A 77 -18.98 -5.47 -0.01
CA PRO A 77 -18.92 -5.81 1.40
C PRO A 77 -17.77 -6.78 1.69
N VAL A 78 -16.98 -6.46 2.70
CA VAL A 78 -15.91 -7.31 3.23
C VAL A 78 -15.95 -7.37 4.74
N TYR A 79 -15.42 -8.44 5.29
CA TYR A 79 -15.48 -8.78 6.71
C TYR A 79 -14.09 -9.14 7.18
N PHE A 80 -13.80 -8.76 8.42
CA PHE A 80 -12.64 -9.28 9.11
C PHE A 80 -12.93 -10.69 9.61
N LYS A 81 -12.00 -11.60 9.36
CA LYS A 81 -12.00 -12.93 9.92
C LYS A 81 -10.70 -13.14 10.67
N ASN A 82 -10.81 -13.64 11.89
CA ASN A 82 -9.67 -14.03 12.70
C ASN A 82 -9.85 -15.50 13.07
N ASP A 83 -8.80 -16.30 12.88
CA ASP A 83 -8.76 -17.66 13.41
C ASP A 83 -7.97 -17.73 14.72
N VAL A 84 -8.05 -18.88 15.38
CA VAL A 84 -7.34 -19.13 16.66
C VAL A 84 -5.82 -19.20 16.47
N SER A 85 -5.31 -19.17 15.23
CA SER A 85 -3.92 -19.37 14.85
C SER A 85 -3.19 -18.09 14.42
N HIS A 86 -3.69 -16.92 14.83
CA HIS A 86 -3.09 -15.62 14.51
C HIS A 86 -3.08 -15.31 12.99
N LYS A 87 -4.05 -15.84 12.25
CA LYS A 87 -4.28 -15.46 10.86
C LYS A 87 -5.47 -14.52 10.78
N LEU A 88 -5.17 -13.32 10.30
CA LEU A 88 -6.15 -12.26 10.09
C LEU A 88 -6.45 -12.20 8.60
N GLU A 89 -7.72 -12.09 8.24
CA GLU A 89 -8.15 -12.06 6.85
C GLU A 89 -9.19 -10.97 6.61
N ILE A 90 -9.15 -10.37 5.42
CA ILE A 90 -10.25 -9.58 4.87
C ILE A 90 -10.86 -10.38 3.72
N VAL A 91 -12.11 -10.80 3.89
CA VAL A 91 -12.84 -11.68 2.97
C VAL A 91 -14.18 -11.08 2.56
N ASP A 92 -14.74 -11.45 1.40
CA ASP A 92 -16.16 -11.17 1.13
C ASP A 92 -17.10 -12.24 1.71
N GLY A 93 -18.41 -12.04 1.55
CA GLY A 93 -19.45 -13.00 1.98
C GLY A 93 -19.41 -14.37 1.28
N TYR A 94 -18.59 -14.54 0.24
CA TYR A 94 -18.35 -15.84 -0.42
C TYR A 94 -17.04 -16.49 0.05
N GLY A 95 -16.32 -15.87 0.98
CA GLY A 95 -15.02 -16.34 1.47
C GLY A 95 -13.86 -16.00 0.55
N LYS A 96 -14.05 -15.18 -0.49
CA LYS A 96 -12.94 -14.72 -1.33
C LYS A 96 -12.03 -13.81 -0.52
N LYS A 97 -10.76 -14.18 -0.41
CA LYS A 97 -9.73 -13.45 0.35
C LYS A 97 -9.13 -12.30 -0.46
N TYR A 98 -9.08 -11.11 0.13
CA TYR A 98 -8.45 -9.91 -0.43
C TYR A 98 -7.14 -9.56 0.25
N LEU A 99 -7.07 -9.74 1.57
CA LEU A 99 -5.87 -9.58 2.38
C LEU A 99 -5.79 -10.75 3.36
N GLY A 100 -4.60 -11.32 3.52
CA GLY A 100 -4.23 -12.15 4.67
C GLY A 100 -3.10 -11.49 5.44
N ALA A 101 -3.07 -11.66 6.77
CA ALA A 101 -1.96 -11.27 7.61
C ALA A 101 -1.63 -12.40 8.60
N ASP A 102 -0.43 -12.96 8.49
CA ASP A 102 0.12 -13.87 9.49
C ASP A 102 0.85 -13.03 10.54
N VAL A 103 0.45 -13.15 11.80
CA VAL A 103 1.05 -12.36 12.89
C VAL A 103 1.60 -13.25 14.00
N SER A 104 2.66 -12.82 14.67
CA SER A 104 3.20 -13.52 15.84
C SER A 104 4.00 -12.60 16.76
N GLY A 105 4.22 -13.05 18.00
CA GLY A 105 4.91 -12.31 19.05
C GLY A 105 4.00 -11.39 19.84
N GLY A 106 4.60 -10.44 20.55
CA GLY A 106 3.87 -9.44 21.34
C GLY A 106 2.98 -8.54 20.46
N VAL A 107 1.85 -8.10 21.02
CA VAL A 107 0.87 -7.24 20.32
C VAL A 107 0.69 -5.92 21.07
N ASN A 108 0.65 -4.82 20.32
CA ASN A 108 0.35 -3.48 20.83
C ASN A 108 -0.87 -2.87 20.11
N ASN A 109 -1.91 -2.56 20.88
CA ASN A 109 -3.13 -1.90 20.41
C ASN A 109 -3.19 -0.40 20.74
N HIS A 110 -2.08 0.19 21.24
CA HIS A 110 -2.04 1.60 21.58
C HIS A 110 -2.29 2.48 20.34
N VAL A 111 -3.38 3.26 20.38
CA VAL A 111 -3.90 4.05 19.26
C VAL A 111 -2.84 4.99 18.68
N GLY A 112 -1.98 5.58 19.52
CA GLY A 112 -0.90 6.47 19.08
C GLY A 112 0.15 5.75 18.23
N SER A 113 0.57 4.56 18.66
CA SER A 113 1.59 3.76 17.96
C SER A 113 1.04 3.22 16.65
N VAL A 114 -0.17 2.66 16.67
CA VAL A 114 -0.89 2.18 15.47
C VAL A 114 -1.04 3.30 14.45
N LYS A 115 -1.56 4.46 14.87
CA LYS A 115 -1.71 5.63 13.99
C LYS A 115 -0.37 6.07 13.41
N SER A 116 0.67 6.17 14.24
CA SER A 116 1.98 6.61 13.77
C SER A 116 2.58 5.65 12.76
N LEU A 117 2.47 4.33 12.97
CA LEU A 117 2.98 3.33 12.03
C LEU A 117 2.23 3.41 10.70
N ILE A 118 0.90 3.41 10.73
CA ILE A 118 0.09 3.49 9.52
C ILE A 118 0.48 4.72 8.71
N LEU A 119 0.45 5.92 9.32
CA LEU A 119 0.73 7.17 8.60
C LEU A 119 2.16 7.22 8.05
N SER A 120 3.13 6.73 8.82
CA SER A 120 4.53 6.68 8.39
C SER A 120 4.70 5.78 7.17
N TYR A 121 4.19 4.55 7.27
CA TYR A 121 4.34 3.54 6.23
C TYR A 121 3.58 3.90 4.95
N VAL A 122 2.28 4.27 5.03
CA VAL A 122 1.48 4.47 3.81
C VAL A 122 1.92 5.71 3.03
N ARG A 123 2.47 6.73 3.70
CA ARG A 123 3.08 7.90 3.05
C ARG A 123 4.40 7.56 2.36
N PHE A 124 5.17 6.65 2.93
CA PHE A 124 6.34 6.08 2.27
C PHE A 124 5.90 5.25 1.05
N SER A 125 4.93 4.36 1.24
CA SER A 125 4.36 3.47 0.20
C SER A 125 3.89 4.23 -1.04
N GLY A 126 3.12 5.31 -0.85
CA GLY A 126 2.58 6.11 -1.96
C GLY A 126 3.63 6.94 -2.71
N LYS A 127 4.85 7.07 -2.18
CA LYS A 127 5.97 7.75 -2.85
C LYS A 127 6.84 6.82 -3.70
N ASN A 128 6.58 5.50 -3.69
CA ASN A 128 7.39 4.55 -4.44
C ASN A 128 7.36 4.81 -5.96
N PHE A 129 6.25 5.28 -6.50
CA PHE A 129 6.16 5.79 -7.86
C PHE A 129 5.94 7.32 -7.84
N PRO A 130 6.69 8.11 -8.63
CA PRO A 130 7.75 7.70 -9.55
C PRO A 130 9.12 7.49 -8.86
N ASN A 131 9.29 7.97 -7.63
CA ASN A 131 10.61 8.27 -7.06
C ASN A 131 11.56 7.06 -6.89
N ILE A 132 11.03 5.86 -6.66
CA ILE A 132 11.83 4.64 -6.48
C ILE A 132 11.75 3.76 -7.73
N LEU A 133 10.53 3.52 -8.22
CA LEU A 133 10.32 2.58 -9.31
C LEU A 133 10.86 3.08 -10.65
N VAL A 134 10.80 4.39 -10.94
CA VAL A 134 11.28 4.91 -12.24
C VAL A 134 12.80 4.81 -12.36
N PRO A 135 13.62 5.26 -11.39
CA PRO A 135 15.07 5.06 -11.43
C PRO A 135 15.45 3.58 -11.51
N LEU A 136 14.83 2.72 -10.67
CA LEU A 136 15.11 1.29 -10.65
C LEU A 136 14.84 0.61 -12.01
N MET A 137 13.74 0.97 -12.65
CA MET A 137 13.38 0.52 -13.99
C MET A 137 14.40 0.99 -15.05
N ALA A 138 14.80 2.26 -14.99
CA ALA A 138 15.78 2.85 -15.92
C ALA A 138 17.15 2.17 -15.83
N GLU A 139 17.67 1.95 -14.63
CA GLU A 139 18.93 1.23 -14.38
C GLU A 139 18.92 -0.17 -14.99
N ASN A 140 17.75 -0.81 -15.01
CA ASN A 140 17.55 -2.16 -15.53
C ASN A 140 17.01 -2.19 -16.97
N ARG A 141 17.02 -1.03 -17.67
CA ARG A 141 16.63 -0.87 -19.08
C ARG A 141 15.22 -1.39 -19.41
N VAL A 142 14.32 -1.37 -18.44
CA VAL A 142 12.90 -1.72 -18.61
C VAL A 142 12.02 -0.57 -18.15
N MET A 143 10.76 -0.54 -18.58
CA MET A 143 9.75 0.37 -18.03
C MET A 143 8.39 -0.32 -17.97
N ILE A 144 7.49 0.22 -17.15
CA ILE A 144 6.08 -0.16 -17.15
C ILE A 144 5.45 0.22 -18.49
N ASN A 145 4.51 -0.59 -19.00
CA ASN A 145 3.77 -0.26 -20.22
C ASN A 145 2.79 0.91 -19.97
N PRO A 146 3.01 2.11 -20.56
CA PRO A 146 2.15 3.27 -20.31
C PRO A 146 0.72 3.09 -20.82
N SER A 147 0.48 2.22 -21.79
CA SER A 147 -0.87 1.95 -22.32
C SER A 147 -1.72 1.13 -21.36
N ARG A 148 -1.08 0.32 -20.50
CA ARG A 148 -1.74 -0.53 -19.50
C ARG A 148 -0.86 -0.65 -18.25
N PRO A 149 -0.65 0.44 -17.50
CA PRO A 149 0.21 0.41 -16.33
C PRO A 149 -0.41 -0.47 -15.25
N LEU A 150 0.33 -1.48 -14.80
CA LEU A 150 -0.09 -2.38 -13.73
C LEU A 150 1.09 -2.69 -12.81
N VAL A 151 1.05 -2.09 -11.62
CA VAL A 151 1.91 -2.44 -10.48
C VAL A 151 1.03 -3.09 -9.43
N ILE A 152 1.32 -4.35 -9.12
CA ILE A 152 0.57 -5.15 -8.15
C ILE A 152 1.36 -5.16 -6.85
N TYR A 153 0.72 -4.76 -5.76
CA TYR A 153 1.27 -4.96 -4.43
C TYR A 153 1.01 -6.41 -4.03
N GLN A 154 2.07 -7.21 -3.91
CA GLN A 154 1.96 -8.66 -3.69
C GLN A 154 1.97 -8.99 -2.20
N SER A 155 2.97 -8.52 -1.47
CA SER A 155 3.11 -8.82 -0.04
C SER A 155 4.00 -7.82 0.68
N MET A 156 3.91 -7.80 2.00
CA MET A 156 4.80 -7.03 2.86
C MET A 156 5.11 -7.79 4.14
N SER A 157 6.35 -7.69 4.60
CA SER A 157 6.75 -8.11 5.94
C SER A 157 7.08 -6.91 6.82
N LEU A 158 6.83 -7.07 8.12
CA LEU A 158 7.28 -6.19 9.18
C LEU A 158 7.82 -7.04 10.33
N ALA A 159 9.01 -6.71 10.81
CA ALA A 159 9.62 -7.27 12.00
C ALA A 159 10.02 -6.12 12.93
N MET A 160 9.47 -6.11 14.14
CA MET A 160 9.63 -5.05 15.14
C MET A 160 10.42 -5.59 16.32
N SER A 161 11.45 -4.87 16.74
CA SER A 161 12.12 -5.09 18.03
C SER A 161 11.46 -4.30 19.16
N GLN A 162 10.70 -3.24 18.82
CA GLN A 162 9.92 -2.46 19.76
C GLN A 162 8.56 -2.09 19.15
N ILE A 163 7.48 -2.54 19.79
CA ILE A 163 6.10 -2.33 19.31
C ILE A 163 5.40 -1.13 19.95
N PHE A 164 5.95 -0.55 21.02
CA PHE A 164 5.43 0.66 21.68
C PHE A 164 6.27 1.90 21.38
N PHE A 165 5.69 2.92 20.77
CA PHE A 165 6.35 4.18 20.41
C PHE A 165 5.34 5.30 20.14
N GLU A 166 5.77 6.55 20.29
CA GLU A 166 4.91 7.73 20.02
C GLU A 166 4.94 8.14 18.55
N LYS A 167 6.14 8.13 17.94
CA LYS A 167 6.37 8.53 16.55
C LYS A 167 7.36 7.58 15.89
N VAL A 168 7.11 7.23 14.63
CA VAL A 168 8.01 6.43 13.80
C VAL A 168 8.17 7.04 12.41
N SER A 169 9.37 7.04 11.85
CA SER A 169 9.67 7.32 10.44
C SER A 169 9.95 6.02 9.69
N THR A 170 9.57 5.99 8.42
CA THR A 170 9.88 4.88 7.51
C THR A 170 10.92 5.37 6.52
N GLU A 171 12.03 4.65 6.40
CA GLU A 171 13.16 5.03 5.54
C GLU A 171 13.47 3.90 4.56
N ILE A 172 13.63 4.25 3.28
CA ILE A 172 13.97 3.30 2.23
C ILE A 172 15.34 2.68 2.50
N GLY A 173 15.44 1.36 2.30
CA GLY A 173 16.70 0.65 2.23
C GLY A 173 17.03 0.31 0.77
N ASP A 174 17.30 -0.96 0.52
CA ASP A 174 17.62 -1.48 -0.80
C ASP A 174 16.38 -1.64 -1.68
N ALA A 175 16.56 -1.44 -2.98
CA ALA A 175 15.57 -1.73 -3.99
C ALA A 175 16.16 -2.71 -5.00
N LEU A 176 15.52 -3.88 -5.15
CA LEU A 176 15.93 -4.94 -6.05
C LEU A 176 14.85 -5.18 -7.09
N ILE A 177 15.25 -5.53 -8.31
CA ILE A 177 14.36 -5.90 -9.40
C ILE A 177 14.85 -7.19 -10.07
N ASP A 178 13.94 -8.16 -10.21
CA ASP A 178 14.14 -9.45 -10.91
C ASP A 178 13.18 -9.50 -12.10
N ILE A 179 13.73 -9.54 -13.32
CA ILE A 179 12.96 -9.48 -14.56
C ILE A 179 12.86 -10.88 -15.17
N LYS A 180 11.62 -11.36 -15.34
CA LYS A 180 11.32 -12.66 -15.95
C LYS A 180 10.28 -12.49 -17.05
N GLY A 181 10.75 -12.54 -18.30
CA GLY A 181 9.90 -12.31 -19.48
C GLY A 181 9.25 -10.92 -19.43
N ASN A 182 7.92 -10.88 -19.44
CA ASN A 182 7.15 -9.62 -19.41
C ASN A 182 6.74 -9.17 -18.00
N ARG A 183 7.36 -9.71 -16.95
CA ARG A 183 7.10 -9.32 -15.55
C ARG A 183 8.40 -8.93 -14.86
N ALA A 184 8.33 -7.92 -14.01
CA ALA A 184 9.41 -7.60 -13.07
C ALA A 184 8.89 -7.72 -11.64
N LYS A 185 9.59 -8.50 -10.81
CA LYS A 185 9.39 -8.54 -9.36
C LYS A 185 10.29 -7.50 -8.73
N VAL A 186 9.73 -6.61 -7.92
CA VAL A 186 10.49 -5.59 -7.20
C VAL A 186 10.38 -5.85 -5.70
N THR A 187 11.51 -5.85 -5.01
CA THR A 187 11.59 -5.94 -3.55
C THR A 187 12.18 -4.66 -3.01
N LEU A 188 11.46 -3.96 -2.15
CA LEU A 188 11.93 -2.76 -1.47
C LEU A 188 12.10 -3.08 0.01
N SER A 189 13.31 -2.98 0.56
CA SER A 189 13.52 -3.04 2.01
C SER A 189 13.36 -1.65 2.62
N PHE A 190 12.96 -1.58 3.88
CA PHE A 190 12.85 -0.33 4.61
C PHE A 190 13.07 -0.56 6.10
N THR A 191 13.43 0.51 6.81
CA THR A 191 13.57 0.53 8.26
C THR A 191 12.54 1.43 8.90
N LEU A 192 12.23 1.15 10.17
CA LEU A 192 11.33 1.91 11.01
C LEU A 192 12.14 2.53 12.14
N ASN A 193 12.21 3.86 12.18
CA ASN A 193 13.04 4.61 13.13
C ASN A 193 12.19 5.38 14.13
N SER A 194 12.53 5.28 15.41
CA SER A 194 11.91 6.04 16.49
C SER A 194 12.99 6.58 17.41
N LYS A 195 12.96 7.89 17.69
CA LYS A 195 13.95 8.59 18.54
C LYS A 195 15.42 8.27 18.17
N GLY A 196 15.71 8.20 16.86
CA GLY A 196 17.04 7.91 16.33
C GLY A 196 17.49 6.45 16.42
N LYS A 197 16.59 5.51 16.73
CA LYS A 197 16.88 4.08 16.80
C LYS A 197 16.00 3.30 15.81
N ILE A 198 16.60 2.32 15.14
CA ILE A 198 15.86 1.34 14.35
C ILE A 198 15.07 0.44 15.32
N ILE A 199 13.75 0.50 15.24
CA ILE A 199 12.80 -0.28 16.05
C ILE A 199 12.12 -1.40 15.26
N GLY A 200 12.40 -1.47 13.96
CA GLY A 200 11.90 -2.52 13.09
C GLY A 200 12.37 -2.35 11.65
N ALA A 201 12.09 -3.35 10.84
CA ALA A 201 12.37 -3.35 9.41
C ALA A 201 11.29 -4.13 8.67
N GLY A 202 11.21 -3.90 7.37
CA GLY A 202 10.24 -4.58 6.52
C GLY A 202 10.69 -4.71 5.09
N THR A 203 9.93 -5.49 4.34
CA THR A 203 10.08 -5.60 2.89
C THR A 203 8.73 -5.42 2.23
N LYS A 204 8.70 -4.73 1.09
CA LYS A 204 7.53 -4.57 0.23
C LYS A 204 7.81 -5.24 -1.10
N ASN A 205 7.02 -6.26 -1.44
CA ASN A 205 7.13 -6.98 -2.71
C ASN A 205 6.06 -6.48 -3.67
N LEU A 206 6.50 -6.07 -4.87
CA LEU A 206 5.68 -5.56 -5.95
C LEU A 206 5.90 -6.41 -7.21
N VAL A 207 4.91 -6.45 -8.08
CA VAL A 207 5.03 -7.04 -9.42
C VAL A 207 4.59 -6.01 -10.45
N ILE A 208 5.50 -5.65 -11.34
CA ILE A 208 5.21 -4.82 -12.52
C ILE A 208 4.86 -5.78 -13.67
N ALA A 209 3.62 -5.73 -14.13
CA ALA A 209 3.14 -6.58 -15.22
C ALA A 209 3.24 -5.86 -16.56
N GLY A 210 3.63 -6.60 -17.60
CA GLY A 210 3.78 -6.05 -18.95
C GLY A 210 4.95 -5.08 -19.05
N VAL A 211 6.10 -5.40 -18.45
CA VAL A 211 7.31 -4.59 -18.65
C VAL A 211 7.74 -4.62 -20.12
N ARG A 212 8.33 -3.52 -20.57
CA ARG A 212 8.82 -3.32 -21.94
C ARG A 212 10.21 -2.68 -21.90
N PRO A 213 10.97 -2.68 -23.01
CA PRO A 213 12.24 -1.95 -23.09
C PRO A 213 12.06 -0.48 -22.69
N TYR A 214 13.03 0.06 -21.96
CA TYR A 214 13.01 1.45 -21.51
C TYR A 214 13.02 2.41 -22.70
N ASP A 215 12.14 3.40 -22.64
CA ASP A 215 12.05 4.51 -23.58
C ASP A 215 11.95 5.80 -22.76
N ASN A 216 12.95 6.68 -22.90
CA ASN A 216 13.06 7.88 -22.10
C ASN A 216 11.90 8.86 -22.34
N GLU A 217 11.42 8.98 -23.57
CA GLU A 217 10.36 9.92 -23.93
C GLU A 217 9.01 9.42 -23.39
N LEU A 218 8.71 8.13 -23.59
CA LEU A 218 7.50 7.50 -23.06
C LEU A 218 7.49 7.50 -21.53
N CYS A 219 8.63 7.22 -20.90
CA CYS A 219 8.75 7.24 -19.44
C CYS A 219 8.52 8.67 -18.91
N SER A 220 9.14 9.67 -19.53
CA SER A 220 8.98 11.08 -19.17
C SER A 220 7.51 11.54 -19.30
N LYS A 221 6.82 11.14 -20.38
CA LYS A 221 5.37 11.41 -20.55
C LYS A 221 4.54 10.80 -19.43
N LEU A 222 4.82 9.54 -19.06
CA LEU A 222 4.12 8.85 -17.98
C LEU A 222 4.32 9.56 -16.62
N VAL A 223 5.56 9.94 -16.30
CA VAL A 223 5.88 10.67 -15.06
C VAL A 223 5.23 12.04 -15.04
N ASN A 224 5.29 12.79 -16.15
CA ASN A 224 4.66 14.10 -16.26
C ASN A 224 3.14 14.02 -16.12
N GLU A 225 2.50 12.99 -16.68
CA GLU A 225 1.06 12.79 -16.50
C GLU A 225 0.71 12.50 -15.03
N TYR A 226 1.50 11.66 -14.36
CA TYR A 226 1.34 11.37 -12.94
C TYR A 226 1.46 12.64 -12.08
N VAL A 227 2.52 13.42 -12.29
CA VAL A 227 2.77 14.69 -11.60
C VAL A 227 1.65 15.69 -11.87
N ARG A 228 1.22 15.83 -13.13
CA ARG A 228 0.09 16.71 -13.50
C ARG A 228 -1.20 16.35 -12.76
N LYS A 229 -1.53 15.06 -12.65
CA LYS A 229 -2.72 14.59 -11.92
C LYS A 229 -2.62 14.89 -10.43
N ARG A 230 -1.45 14.66 -9.83
CA ARG A 230 -1.16 15.03 -8.44
C ARG A 230 -1.39 16.53 -8.23
N ASP A 231 -0.74 17.36 -9.02
CA ASP A 231 -0.76 18.81 -8.83
C ASP A 231 -2.17 19.38 -9.06
N ALA A 232 -2.89 18.90 -10.07
CA ALA A 232 -4.28 19.28 -10.31
C ALA A 232 -5.19 18.93 -9.12
N TYR A 233 -5.02 17.75 -8.52
CA TYR A 233 -5.79 17.37 -7.33
C TYR A 233 -5.47 18.26 -6.13
N LEU A 234 -4.18 18.55 -5.88
CA LEU A 234 -3.74 19.40 -4.78
C LEU A 234 -4.26 20.84 -4.93
N VAL A 235 -4.26 21.40 -6.14
CA VAL A 235 -4.84 22.72 -6.41
C VAL A 235 -6.34 22.72 -6.12
N SER A 236 -7.09 21.71 -6.59
CA SER A 236 -8.55 21.62 -6.36
C SER A 236 -8.97 21.49 -4.90
N LYS A 237 -8.03 21.18 -4.00
CA LYS A 237 -8.25 21.10 -2.55
C LYS A 237 -8.09 22.43 -1.82
N HIS A 238 -7.37 23.36 -2.42
CA HIS A 238 -7.10 24.68 -1.86
C HIS A 238 -7.92 25.79 -2.52
N ALA A 239 -8.69 25.46 -3.55
CA ALA A 239 -9.74 26.29 -4.13
C ALA A 239 -11.06 26.05 -3.41
#